data_AF-A0A6J0BM52-F1
#
_entry.id   AF-A0A6J0BM52-F1
#
_cell.length_a   1.000
_cell.length_b   1.000
_cell.length_c   1.000
_cell.angle_alpha   90.00
_cell.angle_beta   90.00
_cell.angle_gamma   90.00
#
_symmetry.space_group_name_H-M   'P 1'
#
loop_
_entity.id
_entity.type
_entity.pdbx_description
1 polymer ?
#
loop_
_entity_poly.entity_id
_entity_poly.type
_entity_poly.pdbx_seq_one_letter_code
_entity_poly.pdbx_strand_id
1 'polypeptide(L)'
;MLQANARTQAPILYKGVTEIPQDRIDFIKQNFEFLEIFLGNSDWMAGNTLTLADTSIIASVTSLMVFVPLDQYPKLAAWVKRCEDKIPGYAKANTAGVKIFHNLFGKFFSKA
;
A
#
# COMPACT_ATOMS: atom_id res chain seq x y z
N MET A 1 5.21 -1.56 8.56
CA MET A 1 4.79 -0.67 7.46
C MET A 1 4.94 0.83 7.72
N LEU A 2 4.57 1.39 8.88
CA LEU A 2 4.71 2.85 9.14
C LEU A 2 6.13 3.42 8.87
N GLN A 3 7.18 2.65 9.16
CA GLN A 3 8.57 3.05 8.87
C GLN A 3 8.90 3.11 7.36
N ALA A 4 8.21 2.34 6.51
CA ALA A 4 8.39 2.36 5.06
C ALA A 4 8.00 3.73 4.48
N ASN A 5 6.91 4.30 5.00
CA ASN A 5 6.34 5.56 4.54
C ASN A 5 7.31 6.71 4.83
N ALA A 6 7.80 6.84 6.07
CA ALA A 6 8.73 7.92 6.42
C ALA A 6 10.04 7.88 5.63
N ARG A 7 10.59 6.68 5.37
CA ARG A 7 11.87 6.52 4.67
C ARG A 7 11.78 6.75 3.16
N THR A 8 10.63 6.47 2.56
CA THR A 8 10.44 6.56 1.10
C THR A 8 9.78 7.88 0.70
N GLN A 9 8.75 8.30 1.43
CA GLN A 9 7.88 9.41 1.04
C GLN A 9 8.44 10.78 1.45
N ALA A 10 9.02 10.90 2.65
CA ALA A 10 9.48 12.20 3.17
C ALA A 10 10.57 12.86 2.30
N PRO A 11 11.58 12.14 1.78
CA PRO A 11 12.55 12.74 0.86
C PRO A 11 11.92 13.25 -0.43
N ILE A 12 10.93 12.54 -0.99
CA ILE A 12 10.23 12.94 -2.20
C ILE A 12 9.43 14.23 -1.95
N LEU A 13 8.64 14.25 -0.87
CA LEU A 13 7.75 15.37 -0.55
C LEU A 13 8.47 16.65 -0.12
N TYR A 14 9.55 16.53 0.66
CA TYR A 14 10.17 17.68 1.32
C TYR A 14 11.56 18.03 0.77
N LYS A 15 12.21 17.10 0.05
CA LYS A 15 13.56 17.31 -0.51
C LYS A 15 13.60 17.24 -2.03
N GLY A 16 12.45 17.06 -2.69
CA GLY A 16 12.36 17.03 -4.16
C GLY A 16 13.07 15.84 -4.80
N VAL A 17 13.31 14.76 -4.05
CA VAL A 17 13.91 13.54 -4.59
C VAL A 17 12.93 12.89 -5.58
N THR A 18 13.38 12.64 -6.80
CA THR A 18 12.57 12.01 -7.86
C THR A 18 12.93 10.55 -8.11
N GLU A 19 14.12 10.12 -7.68
CA GLU A 19 14.59 8.74 -7.77
C GLU A 19 14.40 8.02 -6.44
N ILE A 20 13.81 6.82 -6.49
CA ILE A 20 13.67 5.98 -5.30
C ILE A 20 14.85 5.01 -5.25
N PRO A 21 15.65 5.01 -4.17
CA PRO A 21 16.69 4.02 -3.98
C PRO A 21 16.13 2.59 -4.04
N GLN A 22 16.84 1.68 -4.72
CA GLN A 22 16.38 0.31 -4.94
C GLN A 22 16.10 -0.44 -3.62
N ASP A 23 16.89 -0.19 -2.56
CA ASP A 23 16.68 -0.79 -1.25
C ASP A 23 15.31 -0.43 -0.63
N ARG A 24 14.73 0.71 -0.99
CA ARG A 24 13.37 1.10 -0.57
C ARG A 24 12.30 0.34 -1.35
N ILE A 25 12.51 0.14 -2.65
CA ILE A 25 11.63 -0.70 -3.49
C ILE A 25 11.64 -2.15 -3.00
N ASP A 26 12.83 -2.69 -2.73
CA ASP A 26 13.00 -4.05 -2.23
C ASP A 26 12.36 -4.22 -0.85
N PHE A 27 12.48 -3.22 0.02
CA PHE A 27 11.78 -3.21 1.31
C PHE A 27 10.26 -3.25 1.13
N ILE A 28 9.68 -2.51 0.18
CA ILE A 28 8.23 -2.56 -0.10
C ILE A 28 7.83 -3.96 -0.59
N LYS A 29 8.57 -4.52 -1.55
CA LYS A 29 8.34 -5.87 -2.07
C LYS A 29 8.40 -6.93 -0.96
N GLN A 30 9.38 -6.83 -0.06
CA GLN A 30 9.50 -7.74 1.08
C GLN A 30 8.30 -7.62 2.04
N ASN A 31 7.81 -6.41 2.30
CA ASN A 31 6.61 -6.23 3.12
C ASN A 31 5.37 -6.83 2.42
N PHE A 32 5.22 -6.67 1.10
CA PHE A 32 4.11 -7.28 0.36
C PHE A 32 4.19 -8.81 0.36
N GLU A 33 5.39 -9.38 0.25
CA GLU A 33 5.61 -10.83 0.39
C GLU A 33 5.19 -11.33 1.78
N PHE A 34 5.55 -10.62 2.86
CA PHE A 34 5.09 -10.99 4.20
C PHE A 34 3.57 -10.93 4.34
N LEU A 35 2.91 -9.93 3.76
CA LEU A 35 1.44 -9.82 3.82
C LEU A 35 0.75 -10.90 2.98
N GLU A 36 1.31 -11.27 1.82
CA GLU A 36 0.87 -12.41 1.01
C GLU A 36 0.93 -13.72 1.81
N ILE A 37 2.02 -13.93 2.57
CA ILE A 37 2.20 -15.08 3.44
C ILE A 37 1.21 -15.06 4.63
N PHE A 38 1.03 -13.91 5.29
CA PHE A 38 0.13 -13.76 6.43
C PHE A 38 -1.33 -13.97 6.06
N LEU A 39 -1.73 -13.54 4.87
CA LEU A 39 -3.05 -13.86 4.34
C LEU A 39 -3.24 -15.37 4.23
N GLY A 40 -2.23 -16.12 3.79
CA GLY A 40 -2.26 -17.59 3.82
C GLY A 40 -3.49 -18.13 3.09
N ASN A 41 -4.39 -18.79 3.82
CA ASN A 41 -5.69 -19.26 3.32
C ASN A 41 -6.89 -18.50 3.95
N SER A 42 -6.61 -17.41 4.65
CA SER A 42 -7.59 -16.60 5.35
C SER A 42 -8.17 -15.52 4.43
N ASP A 43 -9.41 -15.10 4.69
CA ASP A 43 -10.03 -14.00 3.96
C ASP A 43 -9.51 -12.61 4.38
N TRP A 44 -9.02 -12.50 5.61
CA TRP A 44 -8.59 -11.26 6.25
C TRP A 44 -7.19 -11.41 6.87
N MET A 45 -6.54 -10.29 7.15
CA MET A 45 -5.13 -10.24 7.55
C MET A 45 -4.86 -10.92 8.91
N ALA A 46 -5.89 -11.03 9.75
CA ALA A 46 -5.83 -11.67 11.05
C ALA A 46 -6.83 -12.84 11.19
N GLY A 47 -7.10 -13.56 10.09
CA GLY A 47 -7.95 -14.75 10.07
C GLY A 47 -9.20 -14.57 9.20
N ASN A 48 -10.30 -15.22 9.58
CA ASN A 48 -11.50 -15.31 8.73
C ASN A 48 -12.55 -14.22 8.98
N THR A 49 -12.22 -13.21 9.77
CA THR A 49 -13.11 -12.08 10.07
C THR A 49 -12.39 -10.76 9.91
N LEU A 50 -13.10 -9.72 9.44
CA LEU A 50 -12.59 -8.37 9.34
C LEU A 50 -12.19 -7.83 10.73
N THR A 51 -11.00 -7.24 10.84
CA THR A 51 -10.49 -6.66 12.09
C THR A 51 -9.89 -5.27 11.87
N LEU A 52 -9.45 -4.64 12.97
CA LEU A 52 -8.65 -3.41 12.93
C LEU A 52 -7.32 -3.59 12.19
N ALA A 53 -6.79 -4.82 12.09
CA ALA A 53 -5.57 -5.07 11.34
C ALA A 53 -5.79 -4.75 9.86
N ASP A 54 -6.95 -5.12 9.29
CA ASP A 54 -7.26 -4.91 7.89
C ASP A 54 -7.35 -3.42 7.54
N THR A 55 -8.08 -2.65 8.35
CA THR A 55 -8.25 -1.20 8.15
C THR A 55 -6.94 -0.43 8.31
N SER A 56 -6.06 -0.87 9.21
CA SER A 56 -4.73 -0.27 9.39
C SER A 56 -3.79 -0.56 8.21
N ILE A 57 -3.76 -1.82 7.78
CA ILE A 57 -2.82 -2.32 6.77
C ILE A 57 -3.23 -1.84 5.38
N ILE A 58 -4.55 -1.80 5.07
CA ILE A 58 -5.03 -1.44 3.73
C ILE A 58 -4.66 0.00 3.35
N ALA A 59 -4.70 0.92 4.31
CA ALA A 59 -4.29 2.31 4.09
C ALA A 59 -2.80 2.40 3.69
N SER A 60 -1.95 1.57 4.30
CA SER A 60 -0.53 1.50 3.97
C SER A 60 -0.27 0.83 2.62
N VAL A 61 -0.89 -0.34 2.37
CA VAL A 61 -0.71 -1.09 1.11
C VAL A 61 -1.12 -0.23 -0.07
N THR A 62 -2.33 0.35 -0.03
CA THR A 62 -2.84 1.17 -1.14
C THR A 62 -2.00 2.42 -1.39
N SER A 63 -1.39 3.02 -0.36
CA SER A 63 -0.46 4.13 -0.55
C SER A 63 0.84 3.71 -1.25
N LEU A 64 1.35 2.51 -0.95
CA LEU A 64 2.61 1.99 -1.51
C LEU A 64 2.48 1.42 -2.93
N MET A 65 1.25 1.16 -3.40
CA MET A 65 0.98 0.66 -4.76
C MET A 65 1.46 1.58 -5.89
N VAL A 66 1.68 2.88 -5.62
CA VAL A 66 2.28 3.81 -6.59
C VAL A 66 3.75 3.48 -6.89
N PHE A 67 4.44 2.77 -5.99
CA PHE A 67 5.85 2.39 -6.13
C PHE A 67 6.03 0.96 -6.61
N VAL A 68 5.18 0.04 -6.16
CA VAL A 68 5.24 -1.39 -6.49
C VAL A 68 3.83 -1.90 -6.77
N PRO A 69 3.53 -2.37 -8.00
CA PRO A 69 2.24 -2.97 -8.30
C PRO A 69 2.06 -4.33 -7.60
N LEU A 70 0.81 -4.78 -7.46
CA LEU A 70 0.48 -6.04 -6.76
C LEU A 70 0.46 -7.27 -7.67
N ASP A 71 0.96 -7.18 -8.91
CA ASP A 71 0.82 -8.24 -9.93
C ASP A 71 1.42 -9.59 -9.49
N GLN A 72 2.41 -9.57 -8.61
CA GLN A 72 3.08 -10.76 -8.05
C GLN A 72 2.45 -11.27 -6.74
N TYR A 73 1.41 -10.60 -6.23
CA TYR A 73 0.82 -10.86 -4.90
C TYR A 73 -0.69 -11.05 -5.03
N PRO A 74 -1.15 -12.17 -5.61
CA PRO A 74 -2.56 -12.38 -5.97
C PRO A 74 -3.50 -12.41 -4.75
N LYS A 75 -3.08 -12.97 -3.61
CA LYS A 75 -3.92 -12.98 -2.40
C LYS A 75 -4.04 -11.59 -1.82
N LEU A 76 -2.94 -10.84 -1.79
CA LEU A 76 -2.93 -9.44 -1.35
C LEU A 76 -3.80 -8.57 -2.26
N ALA A 77 -3.71 -8.75 -3.58
CA ALA A 77 -4.57 -8.06 -4.53
C ALA A 77 -6.06 -8.38 -4.31
N ALA A 78 -6.40 -9.66 -4.10
CA ALA A 78 -7.78 -10.07 -3.78
C ALA A 78 -8.26 -9.49 -2.43
N TRP A 79 -7.38 -9.45 -1.42
CA TRP A 79 -7.67 -8.84 -0.13
C TRP A 79 -7.88 -7.32 -0.24
N VAL A 80 -7.13 -6.60 -1.08
CA VAL A 80 -7.37 -5.18 -1.37
C VAL A 80 -8.78 -4.98 -1.92
N LYS A 81 -9.20 -5.79 -2.90
CA LYS A 81 -10.56 -5.73 -3.45
C LYS A 81 -11.63 -6.04 -2.41
N ARG A 82 -11.40 -7.06 -1.58
CA ARG A 82 -12.30 -7.38 -0.47
C ARG A 82 -12.43 -6.22 0.52
N CYS A 83 -11.33 -5.54 0.85
CA CYS A 83 -11.34 -4.37 1.72
C CYS A 83 -12.13 -3.21 1.10
N GLU A 84 -11.91 -2.91 -0.18
CA GLU A 84 -12.64 -1.89 -0.93
C GLU A 84 -14.17 -2.14 -0.88
N ASP A 85 -14.58 -3.41 -1.03
CA ASP A 85 -15.99 -3.78 -1.13
C ASP A 85 -16.70 -3.92 0.22
N LYS A 86 -16.00 -4.39 1.26
CA LYS A 86 -16.64 -4.87 2.50
C LYS A 86 -16.38 -3.99 3.71
N ILE A 87 -15.35 -3.14 3.72
CA ILE A 87 -15.11 -2.22 4.84
C ILE A 87 -16.13 -1.07 4.76
N PRO A 88 -17.02 -0.90 5.75
CA PRO A 88 -18.02 0.16 5.71
C PRO A 88 -17.37 1.55 5.61
N GLY A 89 -17.79 2.32 4.61
CA GLY A 89 -17.30 3.68 4.40
C GLY A 89 -15.88 3.79 3.79
N TYR A 90 -15.28 2.69 3.34
CA TYR A 90 -13.92 2.67 2.78
C TYR A 90 -13.69 3.71 1.68
N ALA A 91 -14.63 3.86 0.75
CA ALA A 91 -14.51 4.81 -0.36
C ALA A 91 -14.30 6.26 0.11
N LYS A 92 -15.04 6.66 1.15
CA LYS A 92 -14.93 7.99 1.75
C LYS A 92 -13.66 8.12 2.60
N ALA A 93 -13.33 7.08 3.35
CA ALA A 93 -12.23 7.12 4.32
C ALA A 93 -10.84 6.97 3.68
N ASN A 94 -10.69 6.17 2.62
CA ASN A 94 -9.39 5.82 2.05
C ASN A 94 -9.27 6.09 0.54
N THR A 95 -10.23 5.68 -0.29
CA THR A 95 -10.09 5.76 -1.77
C THR A 95 -9.80 7.18 -2.27
N ALA A 96 -10.45 8.20 -1.71
CA ALA A 96 -10.19 9.59 -2.09
C ALA A 96 -8.74 10.01 -1.76
N GLY A 97 -8.24 9.64 -0.58
CA GLY A 97 -6.86 9.93 -0.15
C GLY A 97 -5.82 9.22 -1.02
N VAL A 98 -6.04 7.94 -1.33
CA VAL A 98 -5.15 7.16 -2.21
C VAL A 98 -5.03 7.80 -3.59
N LYS A 99 -6.14 8.26 -4.18
CA LYS A 99 -6.11 8.95 -5.49
C LYS A 99 -5.29 10.23 -5.44
N ILE A 100 -5.47 11.05 -4.41
CA ILE A 100 -4.67 12.27 -4.21
C ILE A 100 -3.20 11.93 -4.06
N PHE A 101 -2.89 10.91 -3.24
CA PHE A 101 -1.53 10.45 -3.01
C PHE A 101 -0.87 9.94 -4.29
N HIS A 102 -1.52 9.04 -5.04
CA HIS A 102 -1.00 8.51 -6.30
C HIS A 102 -0.77 9.60 -7.33
N ASN A 103 -1.69 10.56 -7.45
CA ASN A 103 -1.53 11.70 -8.36
C ASN A 103 -0.36 12.60 -7.97
N LEU A 104 -0.13 12.80 -6.66
CA LEU A 104 1.01 13.59 -6.18
C LEU A 104 2.32 12.91 -6.54
N PHE A 105 2.48 11.63 -6.20
CA PHE A 105 3.70 10.88 -6.44
C PHE A 105 3.94 10.60 -7.93
N GLY A 106 2.89 10.33 -8.71
CA GLY A 106 2.99 10.16 -10.16
C GLY A 106 3.60 11.38 -10.86
N LYS A 107 3.32 12.60 -10.38
CA LYS A 107 3.93 13.84 -10.90
C LYS A 107 5.43 13.96 -10.64
N PHE A 108 5.96 13.32 -9.59
CA PHE A 108 7.39 13.30 -9.32
C PHE A 108 8.11 12.33 -10.26
N PHE A 109 7.48 11.21 -10.59
CA PHE A 109 8.04 10.22 -11.52
C PHE A 109 7.86 10.60 -13.00
N SER A 110 6.83 11.38 -13.35
CA SER A 110 6.63 11.86 -14.72
C SER A 110 7.50 13.05 -15.12
N LYS A 111 8.27 13.60 -14.17
CA LYS A 111 9.18 14.74 -14.38
C LYS A 111 10.66 14.33 -14.44
N ALA A 112 10.96 13.05 -14.29
CA ALA A 112 12.29 12.46 -14.44
C ALA A 112 12.53 11.98 -15.87
#